data_AF-A0A6V2Q7U8-F1
#
_entry.id   AF-A0A6V2Q7U8-F1
#
_cell.length_a   1.000
_cell.length_b   1.000
_cell.length_c   1.000
_cell.angle_alpha   90.00
_cell.angle_beta   90.00
_cell.angle_gamma   90.00
#
_symmetry.space_group_name_H-M   'P 1'
#
loop_
_entity.id
_entity.type
_entity.pdbx_description
1 polymer ?
#
loop_
_entity_poly.entity_id
_entity_poly.type
_entity_poly.pdbx_seq_one_letter_code
_entity_poly.pdbx_strand_id
1 'polypeptide(L)'
;MLFLRAMHCDHWAVQFLQSILLLLPRFYAKWCKSCQKFGVKFRHLALEEADKLDPVDGKMIEKGRVRFAEVEFTANAKLCRAMKIKRLPYVHFYKACAGRLTHFSCGPAKFQKVVDQMNEYLAMSDEEIIFAATMDEGQSLGDELATVLQEQHHNQGLENLNAESNL
;
A
#
# COMPACT_ATOMS: atom_id res chain seq x y z
N MET A 1 12.53 -16.12 -2.46
CA MET A 1 11.71 -15.11 -1.75
C MET A 1 12.63 -14.31 -0.83
N LEU A 2 12.90 -13.06 -1.16
CA LEU A 2 13.75 -12.20 -0.35
C LEU A 2 13.06 -11.92 0.99
N PHE A 3 13.62 -12.48 2.07
CA PHE A 3 13.23 -12.19 3.44
C PHE A 3 13.82 -10.84 3.83
N LEU A 4 12.96 -9.84 3.99
CA LEU A 4 13.38 -8.48 4.32
C LEU A 4 13.25 -8.20 5.82
N ARG A 5 14.41 -7.95 6.44
CA ARG A 5 14.54 -7.51 7.83
C ARG A 5 14.14 -6.03 7.92
N ALA A 6 13.22 -5.71 8.83
CA ALA A 6 12.58 -4.41 8.95
C ALA A 6 13.53 -3.28 9.41
N MET A 7 13.55 -2.16 8.67
CA MET A 7 14.00 -0.83 9.16
C MET A 7 13.08 0.26 8.57
N HIS A 8 12.72 1.26 9.40
CA HIS A 8 11.93 2.51 9.24
C HIS A 8 10.93 2.75 8.06
N CYS A 9 9.87 3.48 8.37
CA CYS A 9 8.47 3.14 8.03
C CYS A 9 7.98 3.27 6.58
N ASP A 10 8.61 4.05 5.69
CA ASP A 10 8.23 4.09 4.26
C ASP A 10 9.44 4.06 3.31
N HIS A 11 10.66 4.22 3.86
CA HIS A 11 11.91 4.26 3.10
C HIS A 11 12.38 2.86 2.64
N TRP A 12 11.93 1.80 3.32
CA TRP A 12 12.37 0.43 3.03
C TRP A 12 11.96 -0.05 1.64
N ALA A 13 10.77 0.32 1.16
CA ALA A 13 10.32 -0.08 -0.18
C ALA A 13 11.22 0.56 -1.25
N VAL A 14 11.52 1.85 -1.10
CA VAL A 14 12.34 2.63 -2.04
C VAL A 14 13.76 2.06 -2.16
N GLN A 15 14.39 1.65 -1.05
CA GLN A 15 15.75 1.11 -1.07
C GLN A 15 15.84 -0.29 -1.74
N PHE A 16 14.73 -1.05 -1.78
CA PHE A 16 14.64 -2.34 -2.47
C PHE A 16 14.21 -2.22 -3.94
N LEU A 17 13.72 -1.05 -4.36
CA LEU A 17 13.20 -0.77 -5.69
C LEU A 17 14.31 -0.18 -6.60
N GLN A 18 15.25 -1.02 -7.05
CA GLN A 18 16.36 -0.58 -7.91
C GLN A 18 16.03 -0.38 -9.41
N SER A 19 14.76 -0.30 -9.80
CA SER A 19 14.27 0.15 -11.12
C SER A 19 12.76 -0.08 -11.18
N ILE A 20 12.10 0.56 -12.16
CA ILE A 20 10.69 0.44 -12.62
C ILE A 20 10.08 -0.94 -12.32
N LEU A 21 9.61 -1.15 -11.09
CA LEU A 21 9.12 -2.45 -10.66
C LEU A 21 8.06 -2.24 -9.60
N LEU A 22 6.97 -2.99 -9.72
CA LEU A 22 5.90 -2.98 -8.75
C LEU A 22 6.28 -3.90 -7.59
N LEU A 23 6.24 -3.40 -6.36
CA LEU A 23 6.38 -4.20 -5.15
C LEU A 23 5.00 -4.38 -4.53
N LEU A 24 4.63 -5.64 -4.28
CA LEU A 24 3.35 -6.03 -3.71
C LEU A 24 3.57 -6.78 -2.38
N PRO A 25 3.59 -6.07 -1.23
CA PRO A 25 3.65 -6.69 0.08
C PRO A 25 2.29 -7.18 0.54
N ARG A 26 2.27 -8.36 1.14
CA ARG A 26 1.12 -8.91 1.86
C ARG A 26 1.41 -9.02 3.35
N PHE A 27 0.54 -8.41 4.15
CA PHE A 27 0.52 -8.56 5.60
C PHE A 27 -0.38 -9.73 6.01
N TYR A 28 0.15 -10.62 6.86
CA TYR A 28 -0.54 -11.84 7.25
C TYR A 28 -0.22 -12.24 8.69
N ALA A 29 -1.03 -13.13 9.27
CA ALA A 29 -0.71 -13.76 10.55
C ALA A 29 -0.87 -15.28 10.46
N LYS A 30 -0.06 -16.04 11.21
CA LYS A 30 -0.11 -17.51 11.19
C LYS A 30 -1.46 -18.06 11.66
N TRP A 31 -2.07 -17.43 12.65
CA TRP A 31 -3.37 -17.79 13.21
C TRP A 31 -4.57 -17.40 12.32
N CYS A 32 -4.35 -16.64 11.25
CA CYS A 32 -5.41 -16.13 10.37
C CYS A 32 -5.72 -17.12 9.22
N LYS A 33 -6.84 -17.86 9.34
CA LYS A 33 -7.30 -18.82 8.30
C LYS A 33 -7.51 -18.17 6.92
N SER A 34 -8.07 -16.96 6.89
CA SER A 34 -8.24 -16.18 5.65
C SER A 34 -6.90 -15.91 4.96
N CYS A 35 -5.87 -15.59 5.75
CA CYS A 35 -4.53 -15.31 5.29
C CYS A 35 -3.81 -16.53 4.70
N GLN A 36 -4.08 -17.73 5.23
CA GLN A 36 -3.54 -18.98 4.68
C GLN A 36 -4.10 -19.25 3.28
N LYS A 37 -5.43 -19.15 3.12
CA LYS A 37 -6.10 -19.30 1.81
C LYS A 37 -5.65 -18.24 0.81
N PHE A 38 -5.56 -16.98 1.25
CA PHE A 38 -5.07 -15.90 0.40
C PHE A 38 -3.61 -16.14 -0.02
N GLY A 39 -2.76 -16.62 0.90
CA GLY A 39 -1.35 -16.89 0.64
C GLY A 39 -1.10 -17.92 -0.47
N VAL A 40 -2.00 -18.91 -0.64
CA VAL A 40 -1.91 -19.85 -1.77
C VAL A 40 -2.05 -19.11 -3.10
N LYS A 41 -3.10 -18.28 -3.25
CA LYS A 41 -3.34 -17.48 -4.45
C LYS A 41 -2.22 -16.48 -4.70
N PHE A 42 -1.74 -15.84 -3.63
CA PHE A 42 -0.64 -14.88 -3.68
C PHE A 42 0.66 -15.49 -4.19
N ARG A 43 1.02 -16.69 -3.72
CA ARG A 43 2.20 -17.40 -4.21
C ARG A 43 2.03 -17.89 -5.65
N HIS A 44 0.83 -18.29 -6.05
CA HIS A 44 0.56 -18.65 -7.43
C HIS A 44 0.81 -17.47 -8.36
N LEU A 45 0.26 -16.30 -8.05
CA LEU A 45 0.51 -15.07 -8.80
C LEU A 45 2.01 -14.69 -8.83
N ALA A 46 2.72 -14.89 -7.73
CA ALA A 46 4.16 -14.66 -7.68
C ALA A 46 4.96 -15.61 -8.58
N LEU A 47 4.52 -16.85 -8.79
CA LEU A 47 5.17 -17.77 -9.73
C LEU A 47 5.04 -17.30 -11.18
N GLU A 48 3.99 -16.55 -11.50
CA GLU A 48 3.71 -16.03 -12.84
C GLU A 48 4.46 -14.72 -13.12
N GLU A 49 4.51 -13.82 -12.13
CA GLU A 49 4.90 -12.42 -12.34
C GLU A 49 6.25 -12.02 -11.74
N ALA A 50 6.80 -12.82 -10.83
CA ALA A 50 8.05 -12.50 -10.14
C ALA A 50 9.29 -12.92 -10.91
N ASP A 51 10.45 -12.44 -10.41
CA ASP A 51 11.76 -12.87 -10.88
C ASP A 51 11.86 -14.40 -10.85
N LYS A 52 12.19 -15.02 -12.00
CA LYS A 52 12.44 -16.47 -12.08
C LYS A 52 13.87 -16.72 -11.66
N LEU A 53 14.03 -17.62 -10.69
CA LEU A 53 15.33 -17.96 -10.11
C LEU A 53 15.77 -19.36 -10.55
N ASP A 54 17.07 -19.54 -10.71
CA ASP A 54 17.70 -20.83 -10.92
C ASP A 54 17.51 -21.70 -9.67
N PRO A 55 17.00 -22.93 -9.81
CA PRO A 55 16.76 -23.81 -8.66
C PRO A 55 18.04 -24.31 -7.99
N VAL A 56 19.19 -24.24 -8.67
CA VAL A 56 20.49 -24.76 -8.19
C VAL A 56 21.25 -23.69 -7.40
N ASP A 57 21.41 -22.49 -7.96
CA ASP A 57 22.24 -21.43 -7.35
C ASP A 57 21.44 -20.19 -6.91
N GLY A 58 20.14 -20.15 -7.18
CA GLY A 58 19.26 -19.06 -6.77
C GLY A 58 19.44 -17.76 -7.54
N LYS A 59 20.24 -17.75 -8.62
CA LYS A 59 20.42 -16.55 -9.45
C LYS A 59 19.18 -16.25 -10.27
N MET A 60 18.94 -14.97 -10.52
CA MET A 60 17.86 -14.54 -11.39
C MET A 60 18.16 -14.94 -12.84
N ILE A 61 17.31 -15.79 -13.41
CA ILE A 61 17.34 -16.22 -14.81
C ILE A 61 16.54 -15.23 -15.67
N GLU A 62 15.38 -14.81 -15.17
CA GLU A 62 14.47 -13.92 -15.87
C GLU A 62 13.94 -12.88 -14.90
N LYS A 63 14.02 -11.60 -15.30
CA LYS A 63 13.48 -10.49 -14.50
C LYS A 63 11.96 -10.48 -14.63
N GLY A 64 11.27 -10.52 -13.50
CA GLY A 64 9.83 -10.39 -13.41
C GLY A 64 9.38 -8.94 -13.48
N ARG A 65 8.06 -8.74 -13.55
CA ARG A 65 7.43 -7.41 -13.56
C ARG A 65 7.03 -6.94 -12.17
N VAL A 66 6.91 -7.88 -11.23
CA VAL A 66 6.41 -7.61 -9.88
C VAL A 66 7.25 -8.35 -8.83
N ARG A 67 7.68 -7.65 -7.78
CA ARG A 67 8.27 -8.28 -6.59
C ARG A 67 7.19 -8.49 -5.54
N PHE A 68 7.16 -9.70 -4.98
CA PHE A 68 6.22 -10.07 -3.93
C PHE A 68 6.94 -10.16 -2.60
N ALA A 69 6.34 -9.58 -1.56
CA ALA A 69 6.84 -9.65 -0.20
C ALA A 69 5.74 -10.15 0.75
N GLU A 70 6.14 -10.88 1.79
CA GLU A 70 5.23 -11.32 2.85
C GLU A 70 5.73 -10.81 4.20
N VAL A 71 4.86 -10.10 4.92
CA VAL A 71 5.15 -9.52 6.23
C VAL A 71 4.26 -10.18 7.27
N GLU A 72 4.88 -10.93 8.21
CA GLU A 72 4.14 -11.55 9.31
C GLU A 72 3.84 -10.51 10.39
N PHE A 73 2.56 -10.33 10.69
CA PHE A 73 2.00 -9.26 11.51
C PHE A 73 2.51 -9.31 12.95
N THR A 74 2.57 -10.50 13.54
CA THR A 74 2.95 -10.69 14.95
C THR A 74 4.44 -10.38 15.15
N ALA A 75 5.29 -10.88 14.27
CA ALA A 75 6.74 -10.67 14.27
C ALA A 75 7.13 -9.24 13.90
N ASN A 76 6.25 -8.49 13.21
CA ASN A 76 6.50 -7.13 12.74
C ASN A 76 5.47 -6.12 13.30
N ALA A 77 5.02 -6.31 14.53
CA ALA A 77 3.93 -5.52 15.11
C ALA A 77 4.18 -4.00 15.09
N LYS A 78 5.41 -3.55 15.38
CA LYS A 78 5.76 -2.11 15.32
C LYS A 78 5.57 -1.52 13.91
N LEU A 79 6.05 -2.25 12.90
CA LEU A 79 5.95 -1.87 11.49
C LEU A 79 4.48 -1.86 11.03
N CYS A 80 3.71 -2.91 11.36
CA CYS A 80 2.30 -3.01 11.00
C CYS A 80 1.45 -1.92 11.66
N ARG A 81 1.76 -1.55 12.92
CA ARG A 81 1.11 -0.43 13.61
C ARG A 81 1.39 0.89 12.93
N ALA A 82 2.65 1.14 12.57
CA ALA A 82 3.05 2.38 11.93
C ALA A 82 2.43 2.54 10.52
N MET A 83 2.25 1.42 9.79
CA MET A 83 1.48 1.38 8.54
C MET A 83 -0.05 1.29 8.72
N LYS A 84 -0.55 1.46 9.95
CA LYS A 84 -2.00 1.46 10.26
C LYS A 84 -2.74 0.20 9.78
N ILE A 85 -2.07 -0.96 9.77
CA ILE A 85 -2.66 -2.24 9.37
C ILE A 85 -3.60 -2.75 10.48
N LYS A 86 -4.92 -2.65 10.25
CA LYS A 86 -5.95 -3.04 11.24
C LYS A 86 -6.67 -4.35 10.92
N ARG A 87 -6.62 -4.82 9.67
CA ARG A 87 -7.35 -6.02 9.20
C ARG A 87 -6.43 -6.88 8.35
N LEU A 88 -6.60 -8.20 8.42
CA LEU A 88 -5.80 -9.16 7.66
C LEU A 88 -6.69 -10.07 6.79
N PRO A 89 -6.18 -10.56 5.66
CA PRO A 89 -4.92 -10.15 5.04
C PRO A 89 -5.02 -8.75 4.42
N TYR A 90 -3.88 -8.06 4.36
CA TYR A 90 -3.75 -6.69 3.84
C TYR A 90 -2.70 -6.66 2.76
N VAL A 91 -2.90 -5.85 1.71
CA VAL A 91 -1.94 -5.70 0.61
C VAL A 91 -1.64 -4.24 0.37
N HIS A 92 -0.38 -3.96 0.04
CA HIS A 92 0.08 -2.66 -0.44
C HIS A 92 0.62 -2.81 -1.86
N PHE A 93 0.56 -1.74 -2.64
CA PHE A 93 1.22 -1.63 -3.93
C PHE A 93 2.20 -0.47 -3.85
N TYR A 94 3.43 -0.72 -4.29
CA TYR A 94 4.49 0.28 -4.32
C TYR A 94 5.14 0.33 -5.70
N LYS A 95 5.50 1.52 -6.17
CA LYS A 95 6.35 1.70 -7.35
C LYS A 95 7.47 2.67 -7.02
N ALA A 96 8.66 2.42 -7.58
CA ALA A 96 9.88 3.16 -7.25
C ALA A 96 9.70 4.67 -7.40
N CYS A 97 9.01 5.09 -8.46
CA CYS A 97 8.81 6.48 -8.84
C CYS A 97 7.82 7.26 -7.95
N ALA A 98 6.89 6.58 -7.26
CA ALA A 98 5.77 7.22 -6.57
C ALA A 98 5.55 6.71 -5.13
N GLY A 99 6.39 5.80 -4.64
CA GLY A 99 6.20 5.22 -3.30
C GLY A 99 4.97 4.31 -3.24
N ARG A 100 4.09 4.51 -2.26
CA ARG A 100 2.90 3.66 -2.05
C ARG A 100 1.75 4.14 -2.93
N LEU A 101 1.36 3.34 -3.91
CA LEU A 101 0.27 3.65 -4.84
C LEU A 101 -1.11 3.43 -4.21
N THR A 102 -1.33 2.25 -3.60
CA THR A 102 -2.58 1.94 -2.94
C THR A 102 -2.39 0.87 -1.88
N HIS A 103 -3.39 0.72 -1.01
CA HIS A 103 -3.40 -0.33 -0.01
C HIS A 103 -4.83 -0.68 0.44
N PHE A 104 -5.09 -1.95 0.70
CA PHE A 104 -6.40 -2.39 1.16
C PHE A 104 -6.38 -3.77 1.81
N SER A 105 -7.40 -4.05 2.64
CA SER A 105 -7.69 -5.41 3.11
C SER A 105 -8.47 -6.18 2.05
N CYS A 106 -8.08 -7.42 1.76
CA CYS A 106 -8.74 -8.23 0.74
C CYS A 106 -8.78 -9.70 1.15
N GLY A 107 -9.98 -10.28 1.30
CA GLY A 107 -10.11 -11.72 1.57
C GLY A 107 -9.87 -12.59 0.33
N PRO A 108 -9.65 -13.91 0.50
CA PRO A 108 -9.35 -14.83 -0.60
C PRO A 108 -10.46 -14.91 -1.67
N ALA A 109 -11.72 -14.65 -1.29
CA ALA A 109 -12.86 -14.63 -2.22
C ALA A 109 -12.79 -13.45 -3.21
N LYS A 110 -12.13 -12.35 -2.83
CA LYS A 110 -12.00 -11.13 -3.64
C LYS A 110 -10.58 -10.97 -4.20
N PHE A 111 -9.80 -12.05 -4.25
CA PHE A 111 -8.40 -12.00 -4.67
C PHE A 111 -8.22 -11.41 -6.08
N GLN A 112 -9.21 -11.55 -6.96
CA GLN A 112 -9.18 -10.95 -8.29
C GLN A 112 -8.96 -9.43 -8.25
N LYS A 113 -9.47 -8.73 -7.23
CA LYS A 113 -9.19 -7.29 -7.02
C LYS A 113 -7.69 -6.97 -6.95
N VAL A 114 -6.88 -7.89 -6.41
CA VAL A 114 -5.42 -7.71 -6.33
C VAL A 114 -4.79 -7.86 -7.72
N VAL A 115 -5.26 -8.83 -8.51
CA VAL A 115 -4.78 -9.08 -9.87
C VAL A 115 -5.16 -7.93 -10.79
N ASP A 116 -6.40 -7.46 -10.73
CA ASP A 116 -6.89 -6.35 -11.54
C ASP A 116 -6.10 -5.07 -11.24
N GLN A 117 -5.91 -4.74 -9.95
CA GLN A 117 -5.12 -3.58 -9.54
C GLN A 117 -3.65 -3.68 -9.97
N MET A 118 -3.06 -4.88 -9.91
CA MET A 118 -1.70 -5.12 -10.38
C MET A 118 -1.59 -4.85 -11.88
N ASN A 119 -2.51 -5.39 -12.67
CA ASN A 119 -2.52 -5.23 -14.12
C ASN A 119 -2.73 -3.76 -14.54
N GLU A 120 -3.56 -3.03 -13.82
CA GLU A 120 -3.75 -1.58 -14.02
C GLU A 120 -2.41 -0.83 -13.86
N TYR A 121 -1.69 -1.03 -12.76
CA TYR A 121 -0.39 -0.37 -12.56
C TYR A 121 0.73 -0.85 -13.47
N LEU A 122 0.62 -2.07 -14.01
CA LEU A 122 1.55 -2.57 -15.02
C LEU A 122 1.25 -1.99 -16.42
N ALA A 123 0.01 -1.58 -16.68
CA ALA A 123 -0.39 -0.96 -17.95
C ALA A 123 -0.08 0.54 -18.02
N MET A 124 0.03 1.21 -16.86
CA MET A 124 0.34 2.64 -16.78
C MET A 124 1.84 2.92 -16.91
N SER A 125 2.17 4.03 -17.57
CA SER A 125 3.53 4.58 -17.61
C SER A 125 3.95 5.15 -16.26
N ASP A 126 5.25 5.37 -16.07
CA ASP A 126 5.75 5.99 -14.84
C ASP A 126 5.26 7.43 -14.71
N GLU A 127 5.17 8.17 -15.83
CA GLU A 127 4.65 9.53 -15.89
C GLU A 127 3.17 9.57 -15.51
N GLU A 128 2.35 8.64 -16.02
CA GLU A 128 0.94 8.53 -15.65
C GLU A 128 0.75 8.24 -14.16
N ILE A 129 1.60 7.38 -13.59
CA ILE A 129 1.56 7.05 -12.16
C ILE A 129 2.00 8.22 -11.30
N ILE A 130 3.10 8.89 -11.66
CA ILE A 130 3.58 10.08 -10.95
C ILE A 130 2.51 11.18 -11.00
N PHE A 131 1.91 11.39 -12.16
CA PHE A 131 0.86 12.38 -12.34
C PHE A 131 -0.36 12.07 -11.47
N ALA A 132 -0.85 10.82 -11.51
CA ALA A 132 -1.98 10.39 -10.68
C ALA A 132 -1.69 10.55 -9.18
N ALA A 133 -0.48 10.17 -8.72
CA ALA A 133 -0.07 10.35 -7.33
C ALA A 133 -0.03 11.84 -6.93
N THR A 134 0.50 12.70 -7.80
CA THR A 134 0.57 14.15 -7.56
C THR A 134 -0.83 14.77 -7.47
N MET A 135 -1.78 14.31 -8.30
CA MET A 135 -3.17 14.80 -8.26
C MET A 135 -3.88 14.39 -6.97
N ASP A 136 -3.69 13.15 -6.51
CA ASP A 136 -4.31 12.65 -5.27
C ASP A 136 -3.79 13.42 -4.03
N GLU A 137 -2.49 13.72 -4.00
CA GLU A 137 -1.89 14.57 -2.97
C GLU A 137 -2.48 15.98 -2.97
N GLY A 138 -2.62 16.59 -4.15
CA GLY A 138 -3.22 17.92 -4.31
C GLY A 138 -4.68 17.96 -3.87
N GLN A 139 -5.46 16.93 -4.22
CA GLN A 139 -6.85 16.83 -3.80
C GLN A 139 -6.98 16.64 -2.29
N SER A 140 -6.17 15.75 -1.69
CA SER A 140 -6.17 15.53 -0.24
C SER A 140 -5.86 16.81 0.53
N LEU A 141 -4.90 17.63 0.06
CA LEU A 141 -4.58 18.92 0.68
C LEU A 141 -5.73 19.92 0.55
N GLY A 142 -6.40 19.94 -0.61
CA GLY A 142 -7.58 20.78 -0.85
C GLY A 142 -8.74 20.44 0.10
N ASP A 143 -9.02 19.16 0.29
CA ASP A 143 -10.09 18.67 1.18
C ASP A 143 -9.81 19.01 2.65
N GLU A 144 -8.55 18.91 3.08
CA GLU A 144 -8.12 19.30 4.43
C GLU A 144 -8.31 20.80 4.67
N LEU A 145 -7.89 21.65 3.73
CA LEU A 145 -8.08 23.10 3.83
C LEU A 145 -9.56 23.50 3.82
N ALA A 146 -10.38 22.86 2.99
CA ALA A 146 -11.82 23.12 2.95
C ALA A 146 -12.50 22.81 4.29
N THR A 147 -12.09 21.72 4.94
CA THR A 147 -12.59 21.33 6.27
C THR A 147 -12.24 22.38 7.32
N VAL A 148 -10.97 22.84 7.34
CA VAL A 148 -10.52 23.86 8.30
C VAL A 148 -11.30 25.17 8.14
N LEU A 149 -11.56 25.61 6.90
CA LEU A 149 -12.32 26.83 6.65
C LEU A 149 -13.78 26.71 7.11
N GLN A 150 -14.42 25.55 6.88
CA GLN A 150 -15.78 25.30 7.35
C GLN A 150 -15.87 25.33 8.88
N GLU A 151 -14.89 24.75 9.58
CA GLU A 151 -14.81 24.78 11.04
C GLU A 151 -14.63 26.20 11.59
N GLN A 152 -13.81 27.03 10.94
CA GLN A 152 -13.64 28.44 11.33
C GLN A 152 -14.92 29.26 11.16
N HIS A 153 -15.61 29.11 10.02
CA HIS A 153 -16.89 29.79 9.79
C HIS A 153 -17.98 29.36 10.79
N HIS A 154 -18.03 28.06 11.13
CA HIS A 154 -18.97 27.56 12.13
C HIS A 154 -18.68 28.15 13.52
N ASN A 155 -17.41 28.17 13.93
CA ASN A 155 -17.02 28.70 15.24
C ASN A 155 -17.26 30.22 15.34
N GLN A 156 -16.96 31.00 14.30
CA GLN A 156 -17.29 32.44 14.28
C GLN A 156 -18.79 32.69 14.36
N GLY A 157 -19.61 31.86 13.71
CA GLY A 157 -21.07 31.95 13.81
C GLY A 157 -21.57 31.74 15.25
N LEU A 158 -21.00 30.76 15.96
CA LEU A 158 -21.33 30.49 17.36
C LEU A 158 -20.86 31.61 18.30
N GLU A 159 -19.67 32.18 18.05
CA GLU A 159 -19.16 33.32 18.83
C GLU A 159 -20.06 34.56 18.68
N ASN A 160 -20.52 34.86 17.47
CA ASN A 160 -21.42 36.00 17.22
C ASN A 160 -22.79 35.82 17.89
N LEU A 161 -23.38 34.62 17.85
CA LEU A 161 -24.65 34.33 18.53
C LEU A 161 -24.55 34.44 20.06
N ASN A 162 -23.40 34.05 20.62
CA ASN A 162 -23.13 34.20 22.06
C ASN A 162 -22.87 35.66 22.46
N ALA A 163 -22.35 36.50 21.55
CA ALA A 163 -22.16 37.92 21.80
C ALA A 163 -23.49 38.70 21.81
N GLU A 164 -24.42 38.35 20.92
CA GLU A 164 -25.74 39.00 20.84
C GLU A 164 -26.69 38.62 21.98
N SER A 165 -26.52 37.45 22.59
CA SER A 165 -27.36 36.98 23.71
C SER A 165 -26.92 37.52 25.09
N ASN A 166 -25.82 38.26 25.15
CA ASN A 166 -25.29 38.90 26.37
C ASN A 166 -25.45 40.44 26.38
N LEU A 167 -26.22 40.99 25.44
CA LEU A 167 -26.65 42.40 25.35
C LEU A 167 -28.14 42.53 25.73
#